data_AF-A0A8T5PYI7-F1
#
_entry.id   AF-A0A8T5PYI7-F1
#
_cell.length_a   1.000
_cell.length_b   1.000
_cell.length_c   1.000
_cell.angle_alpha   90.00
_cell.angle_beta   90.00
_cell.angle_gamma   90.00
#
_symmetry.space_group_name_H-M   'P 1'
#
loop_
_entity.id
_entity.type
_entity.pdbx_description
1 polymer ?
#
loop_
_entity_poly.entity_id
_entity_poly.type
_entity_poly.pdbx_seq_one_letter_code
_entity_poly.pdbx_strand_id
1 'polypeptide(L)'
;MIKIPLSQIIEKIREKSGLSEEEINSKIKQKTEQLSGLVSQEGAAHIIANELGIKLLEESHGKLQIKNILAGMRDVETVGKVQQISQITDFQRQDGSAGQVANMVIADETGSIRVVMWGAQTGILKDLKENDTVKITAGYTRENNNRTEIHLNEKSNVEINPEGETLGEVKEYSSARKKISELKENDNDVELLGTILQVFEPRFFEVCPQCNKRVRQRDDGFFCEKHNIVSPEYSYVLNAIIDDSSETIRAVFFRKQVEDLLEMDQQKILEYRNSPERFEEVKNDLLGNIIKIIGRTNKNELFDRLEFVTRLVFPKPDPKEEIERLKKESGTHETQDDATPGKTEDVPESSSVPQEEESKVTEETISEQGAEEPSKKLPGYEDL
;
A
#
# COMPACT_ATOMS: atom_id res chain seq x y z
N MET A 1 -8.46 24.47 6.88
CA MET A 1 -9.90 24.18 6.95
C MET A 1 -10.05 22.69 7.17
N ILE A 2 -10.93 22.25 8.07
CA ILE A 2 -11.14 20.82 8.29
C ILE A 2 -11.84 20.26 7.06
N LYS A 3 -11.27 19.22 6.45
CA LYS A 3 -11.88 18.55 5.30
C LYS A 3 -12.65 17.33 5.79
N ILE A 4 -13.95 17.32 5.56
CA ILE A 4 -14.83 16.21 5.91
C ILE A 4 -15.14 15.43 4.61
N PRO A 5 -14.89 14.11 4.56
CA PRO A 5 -15.24 13.29 3.40
C PRO A 5 -16.75 13.33 3.11
N LEU A 6 -17.13 13.28 1.83
CA LEU A 6 -18.54 13.29 1.40
C LEU A 6 -19.36 12.21 2.10
N SER A 7 -18.83 11.00 2.21
CA SER A 7 -19.49 9.86 2.87
C SER A 7 -19.85 10.16 4.33
N GLN A 8 -18.94 10.80 5.09
CA GLN A 8 -19.21 11.17 6.47
C GLN A 8 -20.22 12.31 6.59
N ILE A 9 -20.24 13.25 5.65
CA ILE A 9 -21.26 14.30 5.60
C ILE A 9 -22.63 13.67 5.37
N ILE A 10 -22.73 12.74 4.40
CA ILE A 10 -23.96 12.00 4.11
C ILE A 10 -24.41 11.20 5.32
N GLU A 11 -23.51 10.47 5.98
CA GLU A 11 -23.82 9.68 7.17
C GLU A 11 -24.37 10.56 8.31
N LYS A 12 -23.73 11.71 8.59
CA LYS A 12 -24.22 12.66 9.60
C LYS A 12 -25.56 13.28 9.22
N ILE A 13 -25.77 13.60 7.94
CA ILE A 13 -27.07 14.09 7.47
C ILE A 13 -28.12 13.00 7.68
N ARG A 14 -27.83 11.76 7.30
CA ARG A 14 -28.72 10.61 7.44
C ARG A 14 -29.13 10.40 8.90
N GLU A 15 -28.16 10.37 9.82
CA GLU A 15 -28.40 10.18 11.26
C GLU A 15 -29.27 11.28 11.87
N LYS A 16 -29.05 12.56 11.51
CA LYS A 16 -29.74 13.69 12.16
C LYS A 16 -31.02 14.14 11.45
N SER A 17 -31.17 13.85 10.16
CA SER A 17 -32.37 14.23 9.38
C SER A 17 -33.34 13.07 9.15
N GLY A 18 -32.89 11.81 9.26
CA GLY A 18 -33.70 10.63 8.95
C GLY A 18 -33.97 10.40 7.46
N LEU A 19 -33.38 11.20 6.56
CA LEU A 19 -33.50 11.03 5.11
C LEU A 19 -32.77 9.77 4.63
N SER A 20 -33.21 9.18 3.52
CA SER A 20 -32.48 8.07 2.90
C SER A 20 -31.21 8.55 2.19
N GLU A 21 -30.24 7.66 2.01
CA GLU A 21 -28.99 7.99 1.31
C GLU A 21 -29.24 8.43 -0.14
N GLU A 22 -30.21 7.84 -0.82
CA GLU A 22 -30.63 8.20 -2.17
C GLU A 22 -31.23 9.62 -2.22
N GLU A 23 -32.05 9.98 -1.23
CA GLU A 23 -32.63 11.33 -1.12
C GLU A 23 -31.56 12.38 -0.87
N ILE A 24 -30.59 12.07 0.00
CA ILE A 24 -29.45 12.96 0.29
C ILE A 24 -28.61 13.16 -0.98
N ASN A 25 -28.26 12.08 -1.68
CA ASN A 25 -27.49 12.14 -2.92
C ASN A 25 -28.22 12.91 -4.01
N SER A 26 -29.54 12.73 -4.15
CA SER A 26 -30.36 13.50 -5.08
C SER A 26 -30.36 14.99 -4.73
N LYS A 27 -30.50 15.35 -3.45
CA LYS A 27 -30.42 16.75 -2.99
C LYS A 27 -29.05 17.38 -3.26
N ILE A 28 -27.97 16.64 -3.04
CA ILE A 28 -26.60 17.09 -3.33
C ILE A 28 -26.44 17.36 -4.82
N LYS A 29 -26.85 16.40 -5.68
CA LYS A 29 -26.77 16.54 -7.14
C LYS A 29 -27.56 17.76 -7.64
N GLN A 30 -28.81 17.91 -7.19
CA GLN A 30 -29.63 19.08 -7.52
C GLN A 30 -28.98 20.39 -7.08
N LYS A 31 -28.37 20.43 -5.88
CA LYS A 31 -27.68 21.62 -5.39
C LYS A 31 -26.43 21.97 -6.20
N THR A 32 -25.65 20.97 -6.60
CA THR A 32 -24.49 21.14 -7.48
C THR A 32 -24.91 21.70 -8.84
N GLU A 33 -26.00 21.19 -9.43
CA GLU A 33 -26.58 21.68 -10.69
C GLU A 33 -27.14 23.10 -10.56
N GLN A 34 -27.86 23.40 -9.47
CA GLN A 34 -28.38 24.75 -9.17
C GLN A 34 -27.28 25.80 -9.07
N LEU A 35 -26.11 25.41 -8.58
CA LEU A 35 -24.93 26.27 -8.48
C LEU A 35 -24.04 26.18 -9.71
N SER A 36 -24.57 25.67 -10.83
CA SER A 36 -23.90 25.59 -12.14
C SER A 36 -22.51 24.94 -12.07
N GLY A 37 -22.32 23.96 -11.18
CA GLY A 37 -21.03 23.30 -10.99
C GLY A 37 -19.93 24.15 -10.34
N LEU A 38 -20.25 25.32 -9.79
CA LEU A 38 -19.29 26.18 -9.09
C LEU A 38 -18.83 25.60 -7.75
N VAL A 39 -19.52 24.57 -7.25
CA VAL A 39 -19.19 23.87 -6.01
C VAL A 39 -19.00 22.37 -6.27
N SER A 40 -18.09 21.74 -5.54
CA SER A 40 -17.93 20.29 -5.54
C SER A 40 -19.12 19.60 -4.87
N GLN A 41 -19.21 18.27 -4.99
CA GLN A 41 -20.23 17.48 -4.28
C GLN A 41 -20.11 17.63 -2.76
N GLU A 42 -18.89 17.70 -2.22
CA GLU A 42 -18.63 17.98 -0.80
C GLU A 42 -19.14 19.37 -0.41
N GLY A 43 -18.85 20.38 -1.24
CA GLY A 43 -19.34 21.75 -1.04
C GLY A 43 -20.87 21.81 -1.02
N ALA A 44 -21.52 21.12 -1.97
CA ALA A 44 -22.97 21.00 -2.01
C ALA A 44 -23.53 20.25 -0.78
N ALA A 45 -22.89 19.17 -0.34
CA ALA A 45 -23.28 18.44 0.86
C ALA A 45 -23.17 19.30 2.14
N HIS A 46 -22.12 20.13 2.24
CA HIS A 46 -21.98 21.12 3.30
C HIS A 46 -23.13 22.15 3.32
N ILE A 47 -23.57 22.60 2.14
CA ILE A 47 -24.72 23.52 2.02
C ILE A 47 -26.00 22.82 2.49
N ILE A 48 -26.25 21.59 2.05
CA ILE A 48 -27.43 20.82 2.47
C ILE A 48 -27.42 20.58 3.98
N ALA A 49 -26.27 20.21 4.57
CA ALA A 49 -26.16 20.04 6.02
C ALA A 49 -26.53 21.33 6.77
N ASN A 50 -26.02 22.48 6.33
CA ASN A 50 -26.36 23.77 6.93
C ASN A 50 -27.84 24.15 6.74
N GLU A 51 -28.44 23.89 5.57
CA GLU A 51 -29.87 24.11 5.33
C GLU A 51 -30.76 23.27 6.25
N LEU A 52 -30.31 22.06 6.58
CA LEU A 52 -30.98 21.17 7.53
C LEU A 52 -30.66 21.51 9.00
N GLY A 53 -29.87 22.56 9.26
CA GLY A 53 -29.45 22.95 10.61
C GLY A 53 -28.46 21.98 11.27
N ILE A 54 -27.80 21.12 10.47
CA ILE A 54 -26.91 20.06 10.95
C ILE A 54 -25.49 20.61 11.06
N LYS A 55 -25.00 20.75 12.29
CA LYS A 55 -23.59 21.03 12.54
C LYS A 55 -22.75 19.77 12.25
N LEU A 56 -21.90 19.85 11.23
CA LEU A 56 -21.03 18.75 10.80
C LEU A 56 -19.77 18.60 11.66
N LEU A 57 -19.37 19.68 12.34
CA LEU A 57 -18.28 19.68 13.31
C LEU A 57 -18.88 19.93 14.68
N GLU A 58 -18.79 18.94 15.55
CA GLU A 58 -18.96 19.16 16.98
C GLU A 58 -17.59 19.57 17.54
N GLU A 59 -17.57 20.52 18.47
CA GLU A 59 -16.35 20.85 19.21
C GLU A 59 -15.99 19.65 20.09
N SER A 60 -15.26 18.70 19.52
CA SER A 60 -14.81 17.52 20.24
C SER A 60 -13.64 17.92 21.12
N HIS A 61 -13.93 18.31 22.35
CA HIS A 61 -12.92 18.39 23.38
C HIS A 61 -12.66 16.99 23.93
N GLY A 62 -11.41 16.52 23.87
CA GLY A 62 -10.97 15.25 24.47
C GLY A 62 -10.60 14.16 23.46
N LYS A 63 -10.52 12.93 23.98
CA LYS A 63 -10.07 11.74 23.25
C LYS A 63 -11.01 11.36 22.11
N LEU A 64 -10.44 11.26 20.90
CA LEU A 64 -11.12 10.88 19.67
C LEU A 64 -10.85 9.42 19.31
N GLN A 65 -11.91 8.76 18.86
CA GLN A 65 -11.80 7.54 18.07
C GLN A 65 -11.20 7.86 16.69
N ILE A 66 -10.40 6.95 16.15
CA ILE A 66 -9.63 7.14 14.93
C ILE A 66 -10.52 7.49 13.72
N LYS A 67 -11.69 6.86 13.57
CA LYS A 67 -12.62 7.17 12.46
C LYS A 67 -13.08 8.64 12.40
N ASN A 68 -13.05 9.33 13.55
CA ASN A 68 -13.51 10.71 13.68
C ASN A 68 -12.39 11.73 13.49
N ILE A 69 -11.16 11.26 13.22
CA ILE A 69 -9.99 12.13 13.03
C ILE A 69 -9.96 12.60 11.58
N LEU A 70 -10.18 13.90 11.39
CA LEU A 70 -10.27 14.55 10.08
C LEU A 70 -9.05 15.40 9.79
N ALA A 71 -8.71 15.57 8.52
CA ALA A 71 -7.60 16.41 8.11
C ALA A 71 -7.84 17.87 8.51
N GLY A 72 -6.82 18.52 9.09
CA GLY A 72 -6.86 19.92 9.49
C GLY A 72 -7.29 20.17 10.95
N MET A 73 -7.54 19.12 11.73
CA MET A 73 -7.73 19.19 13.18
C MET A 73 -6.41 19.52 13.90
N ARG A 74 -6.54 20.16 15.05
CA ARG A 74 -5.44 20.51 15.97
C ARG A 74 -5.77 19.97 17.35
N ASP A 75 -4.73 19.80 18.16
CA ASP A 75 -4.86 19.31 19.53
C ASP A 75 -5.60 17.97 19.63
N VAL A 76 -5.29 17.07 18.69
CA VAL A 76 -5.89 15.74 18.62
C VAL A 76 -5.33 14.89 19.76
N GLU A 77 -6.25 14.36 20.58
CA GLU A 77 -6.00 13.28 21.53
C GLU A 77 -6.62 11.99 21.00
N THR A 78 -5.86 10.88 20.97
CA THR A 78 -6.38 9.57 20.56
C THR A 78 -5.59 8.46 21.21
N VAL A 79 -6.20 7.28 21.35
CA VAL A 79 -5.56 6.08 21.87
C VAL A 79 -5.70 4.99 20.82
N GLY A 80 -4.61 4.28 20.55
CA GLY A 80 -4.61 3.18 19.60
C GLY A 80 -3.52 2.18 19.91
N LYS A 81 -3.71 0.95 19.46
CA LYS A 81 -2.73 -0.13 19.53
C LYS A 81 -1.80 -0.02 18.34
N VAL A 82 -0.49 -0.11 18.59
CA VAL A 82 0.53 -0.07 17.54
C VAL A 82 0.39 -1.33 16.70
N GLN A 83 0.09 -1.12 15.42
CA GLN A 83 0.03 -2.17 14.40
C GLN A 83 1.37 -2.28 13.67
N GLN A 84 2.05 -1.15 13.41
CA GLN A 84 3.26 -1.11 12.58
C GLN A 84 4.19 0.00 13.02
N ILE A 85 5.50 -0.26 12.90
CA ILE A 85 6.56 0.70 13.19
C ILE A 85 7.48 0.80 11.97
N SER A 86 7.73 2.02 11.48
CA SER A 86 8.71 2.22 10.40
C SER A 86 10.12 2.39 10.93
N GLN A 87 11.11 2.15 10.06
CA GLN A 87 12.47 2.60 10.30
C GLN A 87 12.54 4.14 10.31
N ILE A 88 13.57 4.67 10.99
CA ILE A 88 13.89 6.10 10.98
C ILE A 88 14.63 6.41 9.68
N THR A 89 14.11 7.39 8.94
CA THR A 89 14.68 7.86 7.67
C THR A 89 15.32 9.23 7.83
N ASP A 90 16.56 9.34 7.40
CA ASP A 90 17.33 10.58 7.39
C ASP A 90 17.17 11.36 6.06
N PHE A 91 16.83 12.64 6.13
CA PHE A 91 16.74 13.53 4.97
C PHE A 91 17.52 14.83 5.18
N GLN A 92 17.73 15.60 4.11
CA GLN A 92 18.36 16.91 4.17
C GLN A 92 17.30 17.98 3.87
N ARG A 93 17.23 19.01 4.71
CA ARG A 93 16.34 20.15 4.51
C ARG A 93 16.92 21.08 3.43
N GLN A 94 16.08 21.98 2.91
CA GLN A 94 16.49 23.00 1.95
C GLN A 94 17.60 23.92 2.47
N ASP A 95 17.65 24.15 3.78
CA ASP A 95 18.70 24.92 4.46
C ASP A 95 20.01 24.13 4.67
N GLY A 96 20.09 22.90 4.16
CA GLY A 96 21.25 22.02 4.31
C GLY A 96 21.30 21.23 5.62
N SER A 97 20.44 21.52 6.60
CA SER A 97 20.41 20.81 7.89
C SER A 97 19.88 19.38 7.75
N ALA A 98 20.29 18.50 8.68
CA ALA A 98 19.77 17.14 8.74
C ALA A 98 18.39 17.11 9.41
N GLY A 99 17.47 16.35 8.81
CA GLY A 99 16.18 16.00 9.40
C GLY A 99 16.04 14.47 9.51
N GLN A 100 15.20 14.05 10.44
CA GLN A 100 14.77 12.65 10.61
C GLN A 100 13.26 12.59 10.53
N VAL A 101 12.74 11.54 9.92
CA VAL A 101 11.31 11.24 9.86
C VAL A 101 11.10 9.76 10.13
N ALA A 102 10.08 9.46 10.92
CA ALA A 102 9.63 8.11 11.14
C ALA A 102 8.12 8.12 11.35
N ASN A 103 7.50 6.95 11.31
CA ASN A 103 6.07 6.83 11.45
C ASN A 103 5.70 5.50 12.10
N MET A 104 4.51 5.49 12.68
CA MET A 104 3.85 4.28 13.15
C MET A 104 2.41 4.28 12.66
N VAL A 105 1.80 3.11 12.67
CA VAL A 105 0.36 2.95 12.46
C VAL A 105 -0.24 2.49 13.76
N ILE A 106 -1.27 3.21 14.21
CA ILE A 106 -2.06 2.85 15.38
C ILE A 106 -3.48 2.50 14.94
N ALA A 107 -4.14 1.61 15.66
CA ALA A 107 -5.53 1.23 15.38
C ALA A 107 -6.35 1.10 16.67
N ASP A 108 -7.65 1.37 16.56
CA ASP A 108 -8.67 1.18 17.60
C ASP A 108 -9.82 0.34 17.02
N GLU A 109 -10.93 0.22 17.75
CA GLU A 109 -12.13 -0.50 17.27
C GLU A 109 -12.78 0.12 16.03
N THR A 110 -12.44 1.38 15.71
CA THR A 110 -13.06 2.16 14.64
C THR A 110 -12.25 2.20 13.35
N GLY A 111 -10.92 2.11 13.44
CA GLY A 111 -10.04 2.07 12.28
C GLY A 111 -8.57 2.25 12.63
N SER A 112 -7.77 2.58 11.63
CA SER A 112 -6.33 2.79 11.78
C SER A 112 -5.88 4.13 11.22
N ILE A 113 -4.88 4.74 11.84
CA ILE A 113 -4.31 6.00 11.38
C ILE A 113 -2.79 5.99 11.50
N ARG A 114 -2.16 6.68 10.54
CA ARG A 114 -0.72 6.86 10.49
C ARG A 114 -0.32 8.06 11.34
N VAL A 115 0.72 7.87 12.14
CA VAL A 115 1.30 8.87 13.03
C VAL A 115 2.71 9.17 12.57
N VAL A 116 3.00 10.43 12.25
CA VAL A 116 4.26 10.89 11.69
C VAL A 116 5.04 11.68 12.74
N MET A 117 6.30 11.30 12.92
CA MET A 117 7.24 11.85 13.89
C MET A 117 8.42 12.47 13.16
N TRP A 118 8.88 13.62 13.66
CA TRP A 118 10.00 14.36 13.07
C TRP A 118 11.11 14.59 14.09
N GLY A 119 12.36 14.61 13.61
CA GLY A 119 13.52 14.95 14.42
C GLY A 119 13.64 14.10 15.69
N ALA A 120 13.84 14.75 16.83
CA ALA A 120 14.03 14.09 18.13
C ALA A 120 12.86 13.18 18.54
N GLN A 121 11.64 13.45 18.08
CA GLN A 121 10.45 12.63 18.40
C GLN A 121 10.56 11.22 17.83
N THR A 122 11.35 11.01 16.78
CA THR A 122 11.57 9.68 16.21
C THR A 122 12.27 8.73 17.19
N GLY A 123 12.93 9.26 18.23
CA GLY A 123 13.61 8.47 19.24
C GLY A 123 12.69 7.53 20.03
N ILE A 124 11.39 7.86 20.16
CA ILE A 124 10.42 7.03 20.88
C ILE A 124 10.26 5.64 20.29
N LEU A 125 10.53 5.48 18.99
CA LEU A 125 10.41 4.20 18.31
C LEU A 125 11.35 3.12 18.86
N LYS A 126 12.40 3.50 19.60
CA LYS A 126 13.32 2.54 20.24
C LYS A 126 12.67 1.80 21.40
N ASP A 127 11.70 2.42 22.06
CA ASP A 127 11.01 1.88 23.24
C ASP A 127 9.65 1.27 22.88
N LEU A 128 9.23 1.44 21.63
CA LEU A 128 7.92 1.06 21.10
C LEU A 128 7.98 -0.32 20.43
N LYS A 129 6.96 -1.14 20.67
CA LYS A 129 6.79 -2.45 20.02
C LYS A 129 5.43 -2.57 19.38
N GLU A 130 5.33 -3.45 18.39
CA GLU A 130 4.02 -3.87 17.89
C GLU A 130 3.19 -4.44 19.05
N ASN A 131 1.89 -4.15 19.01
CA ASN A 131 0.91 -4.44 20.04
C ASN A 131 0.93 -3.57 21.31
N ASP A 132 1.87 -2.63 21.46
CA ASP A 132 1.78 -1.65 22.56
C ASP A 132 0.55 -0.76 22.38
N THR A 133 -0.08 -0.36 23.48
CA THR A 133 -1.12 0.69 23.48
C THR A 133 -0.44 2.03 23.59
N VAL A 134 -0.77 2.99 22.72
CA VAL A 134 -0.22 4.33 22.78
C VAL A 134 -1.31 5.38 22.88
N LYS A 135 -1.11 6.36 23.74
CA LYS A 135 -1.93 7.57 23.83
C LYS A 135 -1.17 8.74 23.24
N ILE A 136 -1.76 9.36 22.23
CA ILE A 136 -1.24 10.55 21.59
C ILE A 136 -2.03 11.74 22.10
N THR A 137 -1.34 12.80 22.52
CA THR A 137 -1.95 14.09 22.85
C THR A 137 -1.29 15.22 22.07
N ALA A 138 -2.01 16.33 21.91
CA ALA A 138 -1.55 17.52 21.20
C ALA A 138 -1.01 17.27 19.78
N GLY A 139 -1.56 16.25 19.10
CA GLY A 139 -1.29 15.97 17.68
C GLY A 139 -2.00 16.97 16.77
N TYR A 140 -1.57 17.08 15.52
CA TYR A 140 -2.32 17.80 14.50
C TYR A 140 -2.45 16.95 13.25
N THR A 141 -3.50 17.14 12.47
CA THR A 141 -3.77 16.27 11.32
C THR A 141 -3.54 16.99 10.01
N ARG A 142 -2.98 16.25 9.05
CA ARG A 142 -2.79 16.71 7.67
C ARG A 142 -3.23 15.63 6.70
N GLU A 143 -3.61 16.08 5.52
CA GLU A 143 -3.84 15.20 4.38
C GLU A 143 -2.52 15.00 3.64
N ASN A 144 -2.18 13.74 3.36
CA ASN A 144 -1.03 13.34 2.58
C ASN A 144 -1.47 12.23 1.61
N ASN A 145 -1.34 12.45 0.30
CA ASN A 145 -1.82 11.53 -0.74
C ASN A 145 -3.25 11.01 -0.47
N ASN A 146 -4.20 11.91 -0.23
CA ASN A 146 -5.61 11.62 0.08
C ASN A 146 -5.85 10.83 1.39
N ARG A 147 -4.87 10.75 2.28
CA ARG A 147 -5.01 10.10 3.59
C ARG A 147 -4.77 11.08 4.72
N THR A 148 -5.59 10.98 5.77
CA THR A 148 -5.38 11.74 7.00
C THR A 148 -4.29 11.07 7.83
N GLU A 149 -3.27 11.85 8.20
CA GLU A 149 -2.20 11.43 9.10
C GLU A 149 -2.20 12.35 10.33
N ILE A 150 -1.91 11.78 11.50
CA ILE A 150 -1.55 12.57 12.69
C ILE A 150 -0.05 12.89 12.59
N HIS A 151 0.30 14.14 12.77
CA HIS A 151 1.68 14.61 12.84
C HIS A 151 1.95 15.10 14.25
N LEU A 152 3.11 14.72 14.78
CA LEU A 152 3.57 15.19 16.08
C LEU A 152 4.33 16.52 15.93
N ASN A 153 4.25 17.34 16.97
CA ASN A 153 4.97 18.60 17.14
C ASN A 153 5.61 18.65 18.54
N GLU A 154 6.33 19.72 18.86
CA GLU A 154 7.03 19.89 20.15
C GLU A 154 6.14 19.76 21.40
N LYS A 155 4.84 20.03 21.28
CA LYS A 155 3.87 19.90 22.37
C LYS A 155 3.22 18.51 22.43
N SER A 156 3.36 17.71 21.37
CA SER A 156 2.76 16.39 21.32
C SER A 156 3.45 15.44 22.29
N ASN A 157 2.66 14.68 23.05
CA ASN A 157 3.15 13.60 23.88
C ASN A 157 2.65 12.26 23.35
N VAL A 158 3.49 11.25 23.47
CA VAL A 158 3.12 9.86 23.19
C VAL A 158 3.44 9.06 24.43
N GLU A 159 2.39 8.62 25.11
CA GLU A 159 2.48 7.78 26.29
C GLU A 159 2.32 6.32 25.88
N ILE A 160 3.30 5.49 26.22
CA ILE A 160 3.33 4.05 25.91
C ILE A 160 2.73 3.29 27.09
N ASN A 161 1.79 2.40 26.79
CA ASN A 161 1.02 1.60 27.74
C ASN A 161 0.45 2.43 28.92
N PRO A 162 -0.34 3.49 28.63
CA PRO A 162 -0.94 4.35 29.65
C PRO A 162 -1.85 3.58 30.60
N GLU A 163 -1.77 3.88 31.89
CA GLU A 163 -2.64 3.25 32.90
C GLU A 163 -4.10 3.68 32.70
N GLY A 164 -5.03 2.72 32.78
CA GLY A 164 -6.48 2.98 32.70
C GLY A 164 -7.05 3.10 31.28
N GLU A 165 -6.22 2.98 30.25
CA GLU A 165 -6.68 2.93 28.86
C GLU A 165 -6.81 1.47 28.39
N THR A 166 -8.02 1.07 28.04
CA THR A 166 -8.31 -0.26 27.47
C THR A 166 -8.95 -0.10 26.11
N LEU A 167 -8.34 -0.70 25.08
CA LEU A 167 -8.93 -0.81 23.75
C LEU A 167 -9.75 -2.10 23.66
N GLY A 168 -10.84 -2.06 22.89
CA GLY A 168 -11.62 -3.25 22.56
C GLY A 168 -10.87 -4.16 21.58
N GLU A 169 -11.63 -4.98 20.85
CA GLU A 169 -11.07 -5.73 19.71
C GLU A 169 -10.67 -4.74 18.61
N VAL A 170 -9.37 -4.49 18.51
CA VAL A 170 -8.80 -3.54 17.57
C VAL A 170 -8.98 -4.09 16.16
N LYS A 171 -9.52 -3.28 15.24
CA LYS A 171 -9.54 -3.67 13.83
C LYS A 171 -8.10 -3.80 13.35
N GLU A 172 -7.73 -4.97 12.85
CA GLU A 172 -6.45 -5.13 12.17
C GLU A 172 -6.35 -4.11 11.04
N TYR A 173 -5.12 -3.67 10.80
CA TYR A 173 -4.82 -2.78 9.70
C TYR A 173 -5.21 -3.44 8.36
N SER A 174 -6.38 -3.09 7.82
CA SER A 174 -6.84 -3.56 6.53
C SER A 174 -6.66 -2.45 5.49
N SER A 175 -5.68 -2.64 4.61
CA SER A 175 -5.59 -1.86 3.38
C SER A 175 -6.69 -2.29 2.41
N ALA A 176 -7.19 -1.38 1.58
CA ALA A 176 -8.21 -1.73 0.60
C ALA A 176 -7.62 -2.70 -0.43
N ARG A 177 -8.20 -3.90 -0.54
CA ARG A 177 -7.79 -4.85 -1.58
C ARG A 177 -8.27 -4.37 -2.95
N LYS A 178 -7.39 -4.45 -3.95
CA LYS A 178 -7.74 -4.22 -5.34
C LYS A 178 -7.24 -5.36 -6.22
N LYS A 179 -7.84 -5.49 -7.40
CA LYS A 179 -7.22 -6.23 -8.49
C LYS A 179 -6.06 -5.45 -9.11
N ILE A 180 -5.06 -6.15 -9.64
CA ILE A 180 -3.91 -5.52 -10.30
C ILE A 180 -4.39 -4.65 -11.48
N SER A 181 -5.36 -5.12 -12.26
CA SER A 181 -5.93 -4.37 -13.38
C SER A 181 -6.68 -3.09 -13.00
N GLU A 182 -7.02 -2.92 -11.72
CA GLU A 182 -7.73 -1.73 -11.19
C GLU A 182 -6.77 -0.70 -10.58
N LEU A 183 -5.48 -1.01 -10.55
CA LEU A 183 -4.45 -0.14 -10.01
C LEU A 183 -4.34 1.14 -10.84
N LYS A 184 -4.32 2.27 -10.14
CA LYS A 184 -4.13 3.59 -10.72
C LYS A 184 -2.78 4.14 -10.30
N GLU A 185 -2.28 5.12 -11.04
CA GLU A 185 -1.11 5.87 -10.61
C GLU A 185 -1.38 6.55 -9.24
N ASN A 186 -0.40 6.50 -8.34
CA ASN A 186 -0.47 7.06 -6.99
C ASN A 186 -1.54 6.43 -6.08
N ASP A 187 -1.98 5.21 -6.38
CA ASP A 187 -2.66 4.39 -5.39
C ASP A 187 -1.71 4.14 -4.22
N ASN A 188 -2.19 4.41 -3.00
CA ASN A 188 -1.42 4.28 -1.78
C ASN A 188 -2.22 3.41 -0.81
N ASP A 189 -1.58 2.47 -0.11
CA ASP A 189 -2.26 1.49 0.76
C ASP A 189 -3.17 0.51 0.06
N VAL A 190 -2.73 0.03 -1.07
CA VAL A 190 -3.44 -1.05 -1.71
C VAL A 190 -2.90 -2.37 -1.19
N GLU A 191 -3.81 -3.26 -0.84
CA GLU A 191 -3.50 -4.66 -0.62
C GLU A 191 -3.64 -5.41 -1.95
N LEU A 192 -2.65 -6.24 -2.27
CA LEU A 192 -2.69 -7.20 -3.37
C LEU A 192 -2.49 -8.60 -2.78
N LEU A 193 -3.26 -9.56 -3.29
CA LEU A 193 -3.04 -10.99 -3.07
C LEU A 193 -2.75 -11.60 -4.44
N GLY A 194 -1.57 -12.18 -4.61
CA GLY A 194 -1.16 -12.71 -5.91
C GLY A 194 -0.06 -13.75 -5.79
N THR A 195 0.18 -14.43 -6.90
CA THR A 195 1.16 -15.50 -7.05
C THR A 195 2.47 -14.93 -7.61
N ILE A 196 3.60 -15.35 -7.05
CA ILE A 196 4.92 -15.00 -7.59
C ILE A 196 5.16 -15.81 -8.87
N LEU A 197 5.22 -15.13 -10.02
CA LEU A 197 5.53 -15.77 -11.32
C LEU A 197 7.03 -15.75 -11.64
N GLN A 198 7.74 -14.73 -11.17
CA GLN A 198 9.15 -14.56 -11.46
C GLN A 198 9.83 -13.79 -10.33
N VAL A 199 11.04 -14.18 -9.97
CA VAL A 199 11.90 -13.46 -9.02
C VAL A 199 13.22 -13.13 -9.70
N PHE A 200 13.64 -11.87 -9.62
CA PHE A 200 14.93 -11.41 -10.12
C PHE A 200 15.98 -11.46 -9.01
N GLU A 201 17.26 -11.53 -9.35
CA GLU A 201 18.34 -11.49 -8.35
C GLU A 201 18.33 -10.18 -7.55
N PRO A 202 18.68 -10.24 -6.25
CA PRO A 202 18.80 -9.04 -5.43
C PRO A 202 19.92 -8.17 -5.99
N ARG A 203 19.60 -6.89 -6.20
CA ARG A 203 20.59 -5.89 -6.58
C ARG A 203 21.13 -5.22 -5.32
N PHE A 204 22.42 -5.39 -5.08
CA PHE A 204 23.12 -4.77 -3.96
C PHE A 204 23.68 -3.40 -4.36
N PHE A 205 23.70 -2.46 -3.42
CA PHE A 205 24.30 -1.14 -3.61
C PHE A 205 24.84 -0.60 -2.28
N GLU A 206 25.85 0.26 -2.40
CA GLU A 206 26.55 0.85 -1.27
C GLU A 206 25.71 1.93 -0.60
N VAL A 207 25.63 1.86 0.72
CA VAL A 207 24.95 2.82 1.58
C VAL A 207 25.87 3.30 2.70
N CYS A 208 25.60 4.50 3.20
CA CYS A 208 26.30 5.03 4.35
C CYS A 208 25.87 4.27 5.63
N PRO A 209 26.80 3.77 6.46
CA PRO A 209 26.47 3.05 7.69
C PRO A 209 25.70 3.90 8.72
N GLN A 210 25.81 5.23 8.63
CA GLN A 210 25.19 6.13 9.60
C GLN A 210 23.79 6.60 9.21
N CYS A 211 23.48 6.81 7.92
CA CYS A 211 22.16 7.30 7.49
C CYS A 211 21.46 6.41 6.45
N ASN A 212 22.05 5.27 6.07
CA ASN A 212 21.54 4.35 5.05
C ASN A 212 21.26 4.96 3.66
N LYS A 213 21.69 6.21 3.40
CA LYS A 213 21.61 6.81 2.07
C LYS A 213 22.64 6.19 1.14
N ARG A 214 22.27 6.05 -0.13
CA ARG A 214 23.16 5.56 -1.18
C ARG A 214 24.41 6.45 -1.27
N VAL A 215 25.58 5.82 -1.30
CA VAL A 215 26.87 6.51 -1.48
C VAL A 215 27.44 6.23 -2.86
N ARG A 216 28.30 7.12 -3.35
CA ARG A 216 28.99 6.94 -4.63
C ARG A 216 30.49 6.91 -4.39
N GLN A 217 31.18 6.06 -5.16
CA GLN A 217 32.63 6.05 -5.17
C GLN A 217 33.15 7.31 -5.86
N ARG A 218 34.16 7.94 -5.25
CA ARG A 218 35.00 9.02 -5.78
C ARG A 218 36.46 8.63 -5.59
N ASP A 219 37.39 9.43 -6.11
CA ASP A 219 38.84 9.15 -6.08
C ASP A 219 39.37 8.86 -4.66
N ASP A 220 38.83 9.56 -3.65
CA ASP A 220 39.25 9.45 -2.24
C ASP A 220 38.41 8.47 -1.40
N GLY A 221 37.49 7.70 -2.01
CA GLY A 221 36.64 6.72 -1.33
C GLY A 221 35.14 6.91 -1.54
N PHE A 222 34.31 6.28 -0.70
CA PHE A 222 32.85 6.39 -0.81
C PHE A 222 32.33 7.64 -0.10
N PHE A 223 31.66 8.51 -0.86
CA PHE A 223 31.19 9.80 -0.36
C PHE A 223 29.69 9.76 -0.01
N CYS A 224 29.38 10.12 1.23
CA CYS A 224 28.06 10.44 1.72
C CYS A 224 27.92 11.96 1.90
N GLU A 225 26.82 12.53 1.41
CA GLU A 225 26.54 13.99 1.53
C GLU A 225 26.52 14.49 2.99
N LYS A 226 26.16 13.62 3.94
CA LYS A 226 26.09 13.99 5.36
C LYS A 226 27.35 13.64 6.16
N HIS A 227 28.05 12.58 5.78
CA HIS A 227 29.10 11.97 6.60
C HIS A 227 30.46 11.93 5.88
N ASN A 228 30.57 12.61 4.75
CA ASN A 228 31.78 12.67 3.91
C ASN A 228 32.27 11.28 3.52
N ILE A 229 33.57 11.01 3.64
CA ILE A 229 34.17 9.73 3.28
C ILE A 229 33.80 8.68 4.34
N VAL A 230 33.18 7.60 3.90
CA VAL A 230 32.71 6.50 4.74
C VAL A 230 33.19 5.15 4.21
N SER A 231 33.28 4.15 5.09
CA SER A 231 33.32 2.75 4.66
C SER A 231 31.88 2.28 4.46
N PRO A 232 31.46 1.93 3.24
CA PRO A 232 30.06 1.65 2.95
C PRO A 232 29.60 0.31 3.53
N GLU A 233 28.33 0.28 3.91
CA GLU A 233 27.58 -0.97 4.06
C GLU A 233 26.80 -1.27 2.78
N TYR A 234 26.15 -2.43 2.72
CA TYR A 234 25.34 -2.83 1.58
C TYR A 234 23.86 -2.89 1.94
N SER A 235 23.04 -2.34 1.04
CA SER A 235 21.60 -2.52 1.02
C SER A 235 21.18 -3.22 -0.27
N TYR A 236 19.96 -3.73 -0.32
CA TYR A 236 19.47 -4.57 -1.42
C TYR A 236 18.03 -4.27 -1.81
N VAL A 237 17.75 -4.49 -3.09
CA VAL A 237 16.42 -4.44 -3.69
C VAL A 237 16.19 -5.71 -4.49
N LEU A 238 15.07 -6.38 -4.22
CA LEU A 238 14.59 -7.53 -4.97
C LEU A 238 13.37 -7.11 -5.78
N ASN A 239 13.23 -7.62 -7.00
CA ASN A 239 12.01 -7.44 -7.78
C ASN A 239 11.37 -8.80 -8.03
N ALA A 240 10.04 -8.83 -8.10
CA ALA A 240 9.29 -10.00 -8.53
C ALA A 240 8.15 -9.58 -9.47
N ILE A 241 7.68 -10.51 -10.30
CA ILE A 241 6.43 -10.36 -11.06
C ILE A 241 5.33 -11.11 -10.30
N ILE A 242 4.25 -10.41 -9.98
CA ILE A 242 3.10 -10.91 -9.24
C ILE A 242 1.89 -10.95 -10.17
N ASP A 243 1.11 -12.03 -10.10
CA ASP A 243 -0.12 -12.25 -10.87
C ASP A 243 -1.30 -12.54 -9.93
N ASP A 244 -2.41 -11.84 -10.11
CA ASP A 244 -3.63 -11.99 -9.29
C ASP A 244 -4.84 -12.50 -10.10
N SER A 245 -4.56 -13.12 -11.25
CA SER A 245 -5.47 -13.53 -12.32
C SER A 245 -6.09 -12.40 -13.16
N SER A 246 -5.92 -11.13 -12.78
CA SER A 246 -6.45 -9.99 -13.55
C SER A 246 -5.41 -9.38 -14.47
N GLU A 247 -4.18 -9.22 -13.97
CA GLU A 247 -3.03 -8.72 -14.71
C GLU A 247 -1.75 -9.10 -13.94
N THR A 248 -0.58 -8.84 -14.53
CA THR A 248 0.71 -8.98 -13.84
C THR A 248 1.27 -7.62 -13.47
N ILE A 249 1.96 -7.53 -12.34
CA ILE A 249 2.68 -6.31 -11.94
C ILE A 249 4.06 -6.61 -11.40
N ARG A 250 5.00 -5.72 -11.71
CA ARG A 250 6.32 -5.74 -11.09
C ARG A 250 6.22 -5.20 -9.67
N ALA A 251 6.45 -6.05 -8.69
CA ALA A 251 6.59 -5.67 -7.29
C ALA A 251 8.06 -5.42 -6.93
N VAL A 252 8.32 -4.34 -6.21
CA VAL A 252 9.64 -3.90 -5.75
C VAL A 252 9.73 -4.03 -4.24
N PHE A 253 10.72 -4.76 -3.76
CA PHE A 253 10.97 -5.06 -2.34
C PHE A 253 12.28 -4.42 -1.91
N PHE A 254 12.23 -3.55 -0.90
CA PHE A 254 13.41 -2.87 -0.36
C PHE A 254 13.79 -3.49 0.97
N ARG A 255 15.09 -3.76 1.21
CA ARG A 255 15.66 -4.17 2.50
C ARG A 255 14.72 -5.03 3.36
N LYS A 256 13.98 -4.42 4.30
CA LYS A 256 13.08 -5.11 5.22
C LYS A 256 12.03 -5.94 4.50
N GLN A 257 11.44 -5.45 3.41
CA GLN A 257 10.49 -6.22 2.61
C GLN A 257 11.13 -7.44 1.92
N VAL A 258 12.44 -7.39 1.63
CA VAL A 258 13.19 -8.56 1.14
C VAL A 258 13.42 -9.55 2.28
N GLU A 259 13.82 -9.08 3.46
CA GLU A 259 13.95 -9.92 4.66
C GLU A 259 12.63 -10.63 5.00
N ASP A 260 11.50 -9.91 4.91
CA ASP A 260 10.16 -10.44 5.16
C ASP A 260 9.71 -11.42 4.08
N LEU A 261 9.97 -11.13 2.80
CA LEU A 261 9.61 -12.03 1.70
C LEU A 261 10.40 -13.33 1.75
N LEU A 262 11.71 -13.24 2.03
CA LEU A 262 12.62 -14.38 2.03
C LEU A 262 12.62 -15.13 3.37
N GLU A 263 12.02 -14.55 4.42
CA GLU A 263 12.12 -15.02 5.81
C GLU A 263 13.59 -15.20 6.24
N MET A 264 14.46 -14.28 5.82
CA MET A 264 15.92 -14.30 6.04
C MET A 264 16.39 -13.00 6.70
N ASP A 265 17.43 -13.10 7.54
CA ASP A 265 18.11 -11.94 8.08
C ASP A 265 19.04 -11.27 7.05
N GLN A 266 19.47 -10.04 7.37
CA GLN A 266 20.36 -9.26 6.53
C GLN A 266 21.69 -9.98 6.22
N GLN A 267 22.25 -10.75 7.17
CA GLN A 267 23.55 -11.39 6.97
C GLN A 267 23.47 -12.46 5.89
N LYS A 268 22.46 -13.33 5.95
CA LYS A 268 22.22 -14.36 4.94
C LYS A 268 21.98 -13.76 3.56
N ILE A 269 21.20 -12.69 3.47
CA ILE A 269 20.93 -12.03 2.19
C ILE A 269 22.22 -11.46 1.58
N LEU A 270 23.11 -10.91 2.39
CA LEU A 270 24.39 -10.38 1.93
C LEU A 270 25.36 -11.46 1.39
N GLU A 271 25.20 -12.73 1.77
CA GLU A 271 26.01 -13.82 1.23
C GLU A 271 25.81 -13.97 -0.30
N TYR A 272 24.59 -13.74 -0.79
CA TYR A 272 24.27 -13.81 -2.23
C TYR A 272 24.96 -12.72 -3.06
N ARG A 273 25.53 -11.68 -2.43
CA ARG A 273 26.36 -10.70 -3.15
C ARG A 273 27.63 -11.35 -3.72
N ASN A 274 28.23 -12.28 -2.98
CA ASN A 274 29.48 -12.93 -3.37
C ASN A 274 29.24 -14.27 -4.07
N SER A 275 28.04 -14.85 -3.91
CA SER A 275 27.62 -16.09 -4.56
C SER A 275 26.20 -15.97 -5.13
N PRO A 276 26.00 -15.18 -6.20
CA PRO A 276 24.67 -14.98 -6.80
C PRO A 276 24.02 -16.26 -7.31
N GLU A 277 24.82 -17.24 -7.76
CA GLU A 277 24.36 -18.53 -8.26
C GLU A 277 23.56 -19.34 -7.22
N ARG A 278 23.85 -19.15 -5.92
CA ARG A 278 23.12 -19.80 -4.84
C ARG A 278 21.72 -19.24 -4.64
N PHE A 279 21.43 -18.08 -5.22
CA PHE A 279 20.10 -17.48 -5.14
C PHE A 279 19.08 -18.19 -6.04
N GLU A 280 19.52 -19.03 -6.99
CA GLU A 280 18.61 -19.83 -7.82
C GLU A 280 17.73 -20.79 -7.01
N GLU A 281 18.27 -21.39 -5.94
CA GLU A 281 17.48 -22.24 -5.03
C GLU A 281 16.35 -21.44 -4.37
N VAL A 282 16.66 -20.23 -3.89
CA VAL A 282 15.68 -19.32 -3.29
C VAL A 282 14.64 -18.86 -4.30
N LYS A 283 15.04 -18.57 -5.54
CA LYS A 283 14.10 -18.22 -6.61
C LYS A 283 13.10 -19.36 -6.80
N ASN A 284 13.58 -20.59 -6.97
CA ASN A 284 12.73 -21.75 -7.21
C ASN A 284 11.72 -21.99 -6.08
N ASP A 285 12.14 -21.81 -4.83
CA ASP A 285 11.27 -21.96 -3.65
C ASP A 285 10.17 -20.88 -3.56
N LEU A 286 10.40 -19.69 -4.14
CA LEU A 286 9.43 -18.59 -4.15
C LEU A 286 8.40 -18.70 -5.29
N LEU A 287 8.77 -19.32 -6.41
CA LEU A 287 7.89 -19.41 -7.58
C LEU A 287 6.61 -20.19 -7.25
N GLY A 288 5.46 -19.63 -7.63
CA GLY A 288 4.15 -20.23 -7.37
C GLY A 288 3.60 -19.98 -5.97
N ASN A 289 4.36 -19.37 -5.06
CA ASN A 289 3.84 -18.99 -3.76
C ASN A 289 2.85 -17.83 -3.87
N ILE A 290 1.74 -17.95 -3.17
CA ILE A 290 0.77 -16.87 -2.98
C ILE A 290 1.29 -15.98 -1.86
N ILE A 291 1.43 -14.69 -2.15
CA ILE A 291 1.80 -13.68 -1.18
C ILE A 291 0.73 -12.61 -1.06
N LYS A 292 0.60 -12.05 0.14
CA LYS A 292 -0.16 -10.81 0.36
C LYS A 292 0.83 -9.67 0.55
N ILE A 293 0.68 -8.60 -0.21
CA ILE A 293 1.54 -7.42 -0.13
C ILE A 293 0.70 -6.17 0.01
N ILE A 294 1.18 -5.23 0.81
CA ILE A 294 0.58 -3.90 0.92
C ILE A 294 1.61 -2.88 0.49
N GLY A 295 1.19 -1.91 -0.31
CA GLY A 295 2.11 -0.97 -0.90
C GLY A 295 1.44 0.21 -1.58
N ARG A 296 2.17 0.77 -2.53
CA ARG A 296 1.71 1.87 -3.38
C ARG A 296 2.10 1.60 -4.81
N THR A 297 1.36 2.18 -5.74
CA THR A 297 1.74 2.19 -7.14
C THR A 297 2.60 3.42 -7.41
N ASN A 298 3.61 3.22 -8.25
CA ASN A 298 4.42 4.29 -8.81
C ASN A 298 4.47 4.10 -10.32
N LYS A 299 4.37 5.18 -11.08
CA LYS A 299 4.59 5.10 -12.53
C LYS A 299 6.07 5.25 -12.81
N ASN A 300 6.64 4.26 -13.48
CA ASN A 300 8.00 4.35 -13.95
C ASN A 300 8.02 5.14 -15.26
N GLU A 301 8.41 6.42 -15.20
CA GLU A 301 8.38 7.34 -16.35
C GLU A 301 9.23 6.85 -17.53
N LEU A 302 10.32 6.13 -17.28
CA LEU A 302 11.22 5.65 -18.34
C LEU A 302 10.60 4.51 -19.16
N PHE A 303 9.74 3.69 -18.56
CA PHE A 303 9.18 2.50 -19.19
C PHE A 303 7.65 2.59 -19.38
N ASP A 304 7.06 3.73 -19.03
CA ASP A 304 5.61 4.02 -19.09
C ASP A 304 4.73 2.90 -18.50
N ARG A 305 5.16 2.33 -17.36
CA ARG A 305 4.45 1.22 -16.69
C ARG A 305 4.31 1.45 -15.20
N LEU A 306 3.26 0.89 -14.61
CA LEU A 306 3.08 0.87 -13.16
C LEU A 306 4.01 -0.16 -12.52
N GLU A 307 4.59 0.21 -11.39
CA GLU A 307 5.34 -0.67 -10.50
C GLU A 307 4.72 -0.59 -9.10
N PHE A 308 4.63 -1.74 -8.43
CA PHE A 308 4.11 -1.82 -7.08
C PHE A 308 5.26 -1.77 -6.08
N VAL A 309 5.40 -0.66 -5.38
CA VAL A 309 6.40 -0.50 -4.32
C VAL A 309 5.82 -1.06 -3.03
N THR A 310 6.38 -2.19 -2.59
CA THR A 310 5.92 -2.88 -1.39
C THR A 310 6.33 -2.12 -0.13
N ARG A 311 5.45 -2.20 0.88
CA ARG A 311 5.66 -1.64 2.21
C ARG A 311 5.54 -2.73 3.28
N LEU A 312 4.61 -3.67 3.09
CA LEU A 312 4.44 -4.84 3.95
C LEU A 312 4.35 -6.08 3.09
N VAL A 313 4.88 -7.17 3.60
CA VAL A 313 4.91 -8.45 2.91
C VAL A 313 4.47 -9.53 3.90
N PHE A 314 3.50 -10.32 3.47
CA PHE A 314 3.06 -11.52 4.16
C PHE A 314 3.33 -12.69 3.20
N PRO A 315 4.48 -13.37 3.34
CA PRO A 315 4.93 -14.38 2.38
C PRO A 315 4.03 -15.62 2.35
N LYS A 316 3.26 -15.86 3.41
CA LYS A 316 2.37 -17.01 3.58
C LYS A 316 1.06 -16.54 4.21
N PRO A 317 0.16 -15.88 3.44
CA PRO A 317 -1.13 -15.45 3.96
C PRO A 317 -1.98 -16.65 4.39
N ASP A 318 -2.69 -16.56 5.52
CA ASP A 318 -3.53 -17.66 6.04
C ASP A 318 -4.78 -17.86 5.15
N PRO A 319 -4.96 -19.05 4.55
CA PRO A 319 -6.16 -19.36 3.77
C PRO A 319 -7.46 -19.20 4.56
N LYS A 320 -7.46 -19.43 5.88
CA LYS A 320 -8.67 -19.29 6.71
C LYS A 320 -9.11 -17.84 6.82
N GLU A 321 -8.18 -16.92 7.08
CA GLU A 321 -8.44 -15.48 7.09
C GLU A 321 -9.01 -15.02 5.75
N GLU A 322 -8.45 -15.54 4.65
CA GLU A 322 -8.89 -15.19 3.30
C GLU A 322 -10.32 -15.70 3.00
N ILE A 323 -10.64 -16.92 3.40
CA ILE A 323 -12.00 -17.47 3.26
C ILE A 323 -13.01 -16.63 4.04
N GLU A 324 -12.69 -16.25 5.28
CA GLU A 324 -13.56 -15.40 6.09
C GLU A 324 -13.75 -14.00 5.49
N ARG A 325 -12.70 -13.43 4.89
CA ARG A 325 -12.76 -12.16 4.16
C ARG A 325 -13.71 -12.25 2.96
N LEU A 326 -13.57 -13.29 2.13
CA LEU A 326 -14.41 -13.52 0.95
C LEU A 326 -15.88 -13.74 1.33
N LYS A 327 -16.17 -14.45 2.43
CA LYS A 327 -17.54 -14.60 2.95
C LYS A 327 -18.16 -13.27 3.35
N LYS A 328 -17.41 -12.38 3.99
CA LYS A 328 -17.88 -11.03 4.35
C LYS A 328 -18.21 -10.19 3.12
N GLU A 329 -17.41 -10.30 2.04
CA GLU A 329 -17.66 -9.62 0.76
C GLU A 329 -18.86 -10.22 -0.01
N SER A 330 -19.05 -11.54 0.08
CA SER A 330 -20.14 -12.26 -0.60
C SER A 330 -21.50 -12.05 0.09
N GLY A 331 -21.49 -11.96 1.43
CA GLY A 331 -22.71 -11.73 2.23
C GLY A 331 -23.36 -10.35 2.01
N THR A 332 -22.67 -9.41 1.36
CA THR A 332 -23.24 -8.13 0.93
C THR A 332 -24.00 -8.19 -0.41
N HIS A 333 -23.99 -9.32 -1.13
CA HIS A 333 -24.62 -9.47 -2.44
C HIS A 333 -25.81 -10.45 -2.51
N GLU A 334 -26.19 -11.11 -1.42
CA GLU A 334 -27.34 -12.03 -1.41
C GLU A 334 -28.63 -11.38 -0.87
N THR A 335 -29.20 -10.42 -1.61
CA THR A 335 -30.67 -10.21 -1.63
C THR A 335 -31.09 -9.62 -2.97
N GLN A 336 -31.25 -10.47 -3.97
CA GLN A 336 -32.26 -10.41 -5.04
C GLN A 336 -31.84 -11.44 -6.08
N ASP A 337 -32.43 -12.63 -6.00
CA ASP A 337 -33.05 -13.20 -7.19
C ASP A 337 -34.09 -14.25 -6.76
N ASP A 338 -35.26 -14.07 -7.35
CA ASP A 338 -36.52 -14.70 -7.01
C ASP A 338 -36.48 -16.22 -7.10
N ALA A 339 -37.02 -16.85 -6.07
CA ALA A 339 -37.54 -18.20 -6.14
C ALA A 339 -38.75 -18.23 -7.09
N THR A 340 -38.66 -18.98 -8.19
CA THR A 340 -39.86 -19.61 -8.77
C THR A 340 -39.54 -21.08 -9.12
N PRO A 341 -40.30 -22.06 -8.60
CA PRO A 341 -40.05 -23.47 -8.85
C PRO A 341 -40.81 -23.95 -10.10
N GLY A 342 -40.17 -24.75 -10.96
CA GLY A 342 -40.88 -25.33 -12.10
C GLY A 342 -40.11 -26.32 -12.97
N LYS A 343 -40.27 -27.60 -12.62
CA LYS A 343 -40.40 -28.79 -13.50
C LYS A 343 -39.15 -29.38 -14.17
N THR A 344 -38.81 -30.54 -13.61
CA THR A 344 -38.22 -31.74 -14.23
C THR A 344 -38.83 -32.08 -15.60
N GLU A 345 -37.98 -32.33 -16.61
CA GLU A 345 -38.22 -33.33 -17.66
C GLU A 345 -36.89 -33.96 -18.12
N ASP A 346 -37.03 -35.19 -18.58
CA ASP A 346 -36.05 -36.26 -18.67
C ASP A 346 -34.97 -36.12 -19.77
N VAL A 347 -33.83 -36.75 -19.49
CA VAL A 347 -32.76 -37.05 -20.46
C VAL A 347 -33.13 -38.32 -21.26
N PRO A 348 -32.83 -38.37 -22.56
CA PRO A 348 -32.44 -39.61 -23.19
C PRO A 348 -31.00 -39.57 -23.71
N GLU A 349 -30.25 -40.62 -23.34
CA GLU A 349 -29.00 -41.05 -23.96
C GLU A 349 -29.16 -41.24 -25.48
N SER A 350 -28.17 -40.80 -26.25
CA SER A 350 -27.75 -41.60 -27.41
C SER A 350 -26.27 -41.36 -27.74
N SER A 351 -25.59 -42.48 -27.87
CA SER A 351 -24.23 -42.72 -28.29
C SER A 351 -24.01 -42.49 -29.79
N SER A 352 -22.85 -41.94 -30.18
CA SER A 352 -22.09 -42.44 -31.33
C SER A 352 -20.73 -41.72 -31.46
N VAL A 353 -19.66 -42.51 -31.45
CA VAL A 353 -18.30 -42.15 -31.89
C VAL A 353 -18.21 -42.39 -33.41
N PRO A 354 -17.50 -41.54 -34.17
CA PRO A 354 -16.44 -42.03 -35.08
C PRO A 354 -15.20 -41.11 -35.10
N GLN A 355 -13.99 -41.62 -34.81
CA GLN A 355 -12.94 -42.15 -35.71
C GLN A 355 -12.15 -41.12 -36.55
N GLU A 356 -10.83 -41.27 -36.46
CA GLU A 356 -9.72 -40.49 -37.00
C GLU A 356 -9.59 -40.57 -38.53
N GLU A 357 -9.11 -39.49 -39.16
CA GLU A 357 -8.42 -39.54 -40.45
C GLU A 357 -7.12 -38.72 -40.40
N GLU A 358 -6.02 -39.39 -40.69
CA GLU A 358 -4.69 -38.84 -40.93
C GLU A 358 -4.65 -38.04 -42.24
N SER A 359 -3.87 -36.95 -42.28
CA SER A 359 -3.35 -36.42 -43.55
C SER A 359 -1.86 -36.13 -43.46
N LYS A 360 -1.13 -36.75 -44.42
CA LYS A 360 0.30 -36.64 -44.69
C LYS A 360 0.69 -35.21 -45.07
N VAL A 361 1.85 -34.76 -44.57
CA VAL A 361 2.64 -33.70 -45.23
C VAL A 361 4.07 -34.21 -45.42
N THR A 362 4.53 -34.07 -46.66
CA THR A 362 5.79 -34.52 -47.25
C THR A 362 6.98 -33.62 -46.90
N GLU A 363 8.15 -34.23 -46.74
CA GLU A 363 9.46 -33.56 -46.72
C GLU A 363 9.84 -33.03 -48.11
N GLU A 364 10.31 -31.78 -48.19
CA GLU A 364 11.24 -31.31 -49.21
C GLU A 364 12.29 -30.37 -48.58
N THR A 365 13.54 -30.82 -48.63
CA THR A 365 14.80 -30.07 -48.47
C THR A 365 14.96 -28.98 -49.53
N ILE A 366 15.65 -27.86 -49.20
CA ILE A 366 16.83 -27.33 -49.94
C ILE A 366 17.40 -26.02 -49.30
N SER A 367 18.72 -26.11 -49.07
CA SER A 367 19.84 -25.12 -49.09
C SER A 367 19.87 -23.80 -48.33
N GLU A 368 21.01 -23.66 -47.63
CA GLU A 368 21.74 -22.47 -47.22
C GLU A 368 21.83 -21.35 -48.28
N GLN A 369 21.71 -20.11 -47.83
CA GLN A 369 22.55 -18.98 -48.26
C GLN A 369 22.51 -17.89 -47.20
N GLY A 370 23.69 -17.45 -46.77
CA GLY A 370 23.87 -16.45 -45.73
C GLY A 370 23.56 -15.03 -46.21
N ALA A 371 23.22 -14.18 -45.25
CA ALA A 371 23.33 -12.74 -45.37
C ALA A 371 23.72 -12.18 -43.99
N GLU A 372 24.90 -11.55 -43.96
CA GLU A 372 25.38 -10.74 -42.86
C GLU A 372 24.41 -9.58 -42.57
N GLU A 373 24.17 -9.29 -41.30
CA GLU A 373 23.70 -7.97 -40.89
C GLU A 373 24.59 -7.36 -39.80
N PRO A 374 24.76 -6.02 -39.81
CA PRO A 374 25.96 -5.37 -39.31
C PRO A 374 25.90 -4.99 -37.83
N SER A 375 27.05 -5.08 -37.18
CA SER A 375 27.31 -4.55 -35.84
C SER A 375 27.08 -3.03 -35.78
N LYS A 376 26.07 -2.57 -35.05
CA LYS A 376 25.99 -1.17 -34.60
C LYS A 376 26.55 -1.06 -33.19
N LYS A 377 27.75 -0.49 -33.11
CA LYS A 377 28.36 0.05 -31.88
C LYS A 377 27.50 1.20 -31.35
N LEU A 378 27.13 1.16 -30.07
CA LEU A 378 26.62 2.32 -29.33
C LEU A 378 27.81 3.22 -28.94
N PRO A 379 27.72 4.55 -29.10
CA PRO A 379 28.77 5.48 -28.69
C PRO A 379 28.73 5.72 -27.17
N GLY A 380 29.91 5.93 -26.60
CA GLY A 380 30.14 6.16 -25.18
C GLY A 380 29.58 7.50 -24.68
N TYR A 381 29.23 7.51 -23.40
CA TYR A 381 28.87 8.70 -22.63
C TYR A 381 30.11 9.19 -21.88
N GLU A 382 30.73 10.25 -22.40
CA GLU A 382 31.49 11.21 -21.62
C GLU A 382 30.64 12.48 -21.49
N ASP A 383 30.65 13.05 -20.30
CA ASP A 383 30.11 14.35 -19.88
C ASP A 383 28.58 14.56 -19.95
N LEU A 384 27.93 14.44 -18.79
CA LEU A 384 27.04 15.46 -18.17
C LEU A 384 26.64 15.06 -16.73
#